data_AF-A0A212JJM6-F1
#
_entry.id   AF-A0A212JJM6-F1
#
_cell.length_a   1.000
_cell.length_b   1.000
_cell.length_c   1.000
_cell.angle_alpha   90.00
_cell.angle_beta   90.00
_cell.angle_gamma   90.00
#
_symmetry.space_group_name_H-M   'P 1'
#
loop_
_entity.id
_entity.type
_entity.pdbx_description
1 polymer ?
#
loop_
_entity_poly.entity_id
_entity_poly.type
_entity_poly.pdbx_seq_one_letter_code
_entity_poly.pdbx_strand_id
1 'polypeptide(L)'
;MRSAYTFMVCLAAAALISFAPPAASAAKDTIATSPGTVSAISVPAVQLKHWKNSTIQERRAFLMGFVAMLEMEHAWQGKNELPISQSTVSTWVRGLSGVSIPEIDNAVNDYVVANPKAMEMTVIETLGRLYVRPKLSKNEREDAAKRYDVLKASFAQ
;
A
#
# COMPACT_ATOMS: atom_id res chain seq x y z
N MET A 1 -31.53 -57.68 -10.69
CA MET A 1 -30.98 -56.54 -9.94
C MET A 1 -30.43 -57.07 -8.63
N ARG A 2 -29.10 -57.10 -8.47
CA ARG A 2 -28.36 -57.66 -7.30
C ARG A 2 -28.37 -56.62 -6.16
N SER A 3 -29.00 -56.92 -5.03
CA SER A 3 -28.46 -57.46 -3.75
C SER A 3 -27.46 -56.57 -2.99
N ALA A 4 -27.86 -56.31 -1.74
CA ALA A 4 -27.13 -55.77 -0.59
C ALA A 4 -25.90 -56.58 -0.18
N TYR A 5 -24.96 -55.97 0.56
CA TYR A 5 -24.21 -56.46 1.76
C TYR A 5 -23.22 -55.33 2.16
N THR A 6 -23.36 -54.62 3.28
CA THR A 6 -22.94 -54.92 4.68
C THR A 6 -21.42 -54.80 4.91
N PHE A 7 -21.06 -54.26 6.11
CA PHE A 7 -19.78 -54.39 6.84
C PHE A 7 -18.64 -53.43 6.38
N MET A 8 -17.80 -52.78 7.20
CA MET A 8 -17.41 -52.92 8.62
C MET A 8 -16.31 -51.86 8.89
N VAL A 9 -16.34 -51.15 10.04
CA VAL A 9 -15.19 -50.89 10.97
C VAL A 9 -14.01 -50.04 10.45
N CYS A 10 -13.27 -49.24 11.21
CA CYS A 10 -13.31 -48.56 12.50
C CYS A 10 -12.03 -47.68 12.52
N LEU A 11 -11.97 -46.74 13.46
CA LEU A 11 -10.76 -46.30 14.15
C LEU A 11 -9.70 -45.48 13.37
N ALA A 12 -9.70 -44.17 13.62
CA ALA A 12 -8.45 -43.52 14.03
C ALA A 12 -8.79 -42.39 15.02
N ALA A 13 -8.22 -42.53 16.21
CA ALA A 13 -8.39 -41.64 17.35
C ALA A 13 -7.43 -40.45 17.31
N ALA A 14 -7.81 -39.41 18.05
CA ALA A 14 -6.98 -38.51 18.84
C ALA A 14 -5.95 -37.60 18.11
N ALA A 15 -6.24 -36.30 18.11
CA ALA A 15 -5.49 -35.31 18.90
C ALA A 15 -6.01 -33.89 18.60
N LEU A 16 -7.07 -33.45 19.29
CA LEU A 16 -7.35 -32.02 19.41
C LEU A 16 -6.59 -31.50 20.63
N ILE A 17 -5.55 -30.73 20.34
CA ILE A 17 -4.76 -29.95 21.28
C ILE A 17 -5.71 -29.05 22.07
N SER A 18 -5.68 -29.16 23.40
CA SER A 18 -6.35 -28.24 24.30
C SER A 18 -5.75 -26.84 24.14
N PHE A 19 -6.43 -25.95 23.41
CA PHE A 19 -6.17 -24.52 23.49
C PHE A 19 -7.11 -23.93 24.56
N ALA A 20 -6.59 -23.80 25.77
CA ALA A 20 -7.27 -23.07 26.84
C ALA A 20 -7.30 -21.57 26.50
N PRO A 21 -8.47 -20.91 26.42
CA PRO A 21 -8.53 -19.47 26.28
C PRO A 21 -8.02 -18.79 27.57
N PRO A 22 -7.12 -17.79 27.50
CA PRO A 22 -6.79 -16.99 28.66
C PRO A 22 -8.04 -16.20 29.11
N ALA A 23 -8.31 -16.28 30.42
CA ALA A 23 -9.43 -15.60 31.07
C ALA A 23 -9.37 -14.08 30.81
N ALA A 24 -10.37 -13.58 30.08
CA ALA A 24 -10.59 -12.15 29.92
C ALA A 24 -11.18 -11.58 31.22
N SER A 25 -10.38 -10.79 31.94
CA SER A 25 -10.84 -9.98 33.07
C SER A 25 -11.74 -8.86 32.54
N ALA A 26 -12.99 -8.83 32.98
CA ALA A 26 -13.95 -7.78 32.65
C ALA A 26 -13.55 -6.44 33.29
N ALA A 27 -13.11 -5.48 32.47
CA ALA A 27 -13.03 -4.07 32.85
C ALA A 27 -14.22 -3.33 32.19
N LYS A 28 -15.08 -2.75 33.02
CA LYS A 28 -16.14 -1.82 32.58
C LYS A 28 -15.50 -0.46 32.34
N ASP A 29 -15.17 -0.15 31.09
CA ASP A 29 -14.86 1.22 30.70
C ASP A 29 -16.11 1.89 30.12
N THR A 30 -16.66 2.79 30.93
CA THR A 30 -17.73 3.70 30.56
C THR A 30 -17.26 4.59 29.40
N ILE A 31 -17.86 4.43 28.22
CA ILE A 31 -17.59 5.30 27.06
C ILE A 31 -18.17 6.67 27.35
N ALA A 32 -17.32 7.62 27.73
CA ALA A 32 -17.65 9.04 27.72
C ALA A 32 -17.62 9.52 26.26
N THR A 33 -18.80 9.76 25.67
CA THR A 33 -18.92 10.41 24.37
C THR A 33 -18.49 11.88 24.51
N SER A 34 -17.21 12.16 24.25
CA SER A 34 -16.75 13.50 23.96
C SER A 34 -17.20 13.87 22.54
N PRO A 35 -17.78 15.06 22.29
CA PRO A 35 -18.03 15.53 20.94
C PRO A 35 -16.69 15.66 20.21
N GLY A 36 -16.44 14.71 19.31
CA GLY A 36 -15.18 14.57 18.60
C GLY A 36 -14.88 15.81 17.76
N THR A 37 -13.80 16.51 18.10
CA THR A 37 -13.06 17.30 17.13
C THR A 37 -12.67 16.37 15.99
N VAL A 38 -13.11 16.65 14.76
CA VAL A 38 -12.59 16.00 13.56
C VAL A 38 -11.12 16.41 13.46
N SER A 39 -10.22 15.63 14.05
CA SER A 39 -8.80 15.75 13.78
C SER A 39 -8.62 15.54 12.28
N ALA A 40 -8.00 16.52 11.61
CA ALA A 40 -7.57 16.37 10.23
C ALA A 40 -6.88 15.00 10.08
N ILE A 41 -7.41 14.15 9.21
CA ILE A 41 -6.87 12.81 8.98
C ILE A 41 -5.50 12.99 8.31
N SER A 42 -4.45 13.05 9.12
CA SER A 42 -3.07 13.05 8.64
C SER A 42 -2.73 11.63 8.24
N VAL A 43 -2.74 11.35 6.94
CA VAL A 43 -2.28 10.06 6.42
C VAL A 43 -0.78 9.95 6.69
N PRO A 44 -0.31 8.90 7.40
CA PRO A 44 1.11 8.75 7.68
C PRO A 44 1.91 8.65 6.38
N ALA A 45 2.83 9.60 6.16
CA ALA A 45 3.68 9.62 4.99
C ALA A 45 5.02 8.93 5.28
N VAL A 46 5.36 7.90 4.50
CA VAL A 46 6.67 7.24 4.59
C VAL A 46 7.71 8.12 3.89
N GLN A 47 8.59 8.73 4.67
CA GLN A 47 9.68 9.58 4.20
C GLN A 47 10.98 8.79 3.99
N LEU A 48 11.93 9.39 3.28
CA LEU A 48 13.24 8.80 3.02
C LEU A 48 14.05 8.54 4.30
N LYS A 49 13.84 9.31 5.38
CA LYS A 49 14.44 9.00 6.68
C LYS A 49 13.93 7.68 7.28
N HIS A 50 12.65 7.36 7.10
CA HIS A 50 12.08 6.08 7.54
C HIS A 50 12.67 4.96 6.70
N TRP A 51 12.71 5.14 5.38
CA TRP A 51 13.32 4.19 4.44
C TRP A 51 14.77 3.84 4.80
N LYS A 52 15.60 4.86 5.07
CA LYS A 52 17.01 4.69 5.44
C LYS A 52 17.19 3.87 6.71
N ASN A 53 16.28 4.01 7.67
CA ASN A 53 16.34 3.33 8.97
C ASN A 53 15.65 1.96 8.95
N SER A 54 14.98 1.60 7.85
CA SER A 54 14.25 0.35 7.71
C SER A 54 15.11 -0.80 7.17
N THR A 55 14.77 -2.01 7.61
CA THR A 55 15.33 -3.25 7.07
C THR A 55 14.93 -3.43 5.60
N ILE A 56 15.64 -4.32 4.89
CA ILE A 56 15.29 -4.67 3.51
C ILE A 56 13.89 -5.29 3.45
N GLN A 57 13.52 -6.09 4.44
CA GLN A 57 12.21 -6.75 4.51
C GLN A 57 11.09 -5.72 4.67
N GLU A 58 11.24 -4.73 5.55
CA GLU A 58 10.26 -3.66 5.76
C GLU A 58 10.06 -2.81 4.49
N ARG A 59 11.17 -2.44 3.83
CA ARG A 59 11.13 -1.66 2.58
C ARG A 59 10.40 -2.41 1.47
N ARG A 60 10.72 -3.68 1.29
CA ARG A 60 10.07 -4.52 0.28
C ARG A 60 8.61 -4.80 0.62
N ALA A 61 8.25 -4.96 1.89
CA ALA A 61 6.87 -5.07 2.32
C ALA A 61 6.05 -3.81 2.01
N PHE A 62 6.62 -2.62 2.26
CA PHE A 62 6.01 -1.36 1.87
C PHE A 62 5.77 -1.30 0.35
N LEU A 63 6.77 -1.66 -0.45
CA LEU A 63 6.65 -1.67 -1.91
C LEU A 63 5.59 -2.67 -2.41
N MET A 64 5.53 -3.87 -1.83
CA MET A 64 4.50 -4.85 -2.16
C MET A 64 3.10 -4.34 -1.83
N GLY A 65 2.92 -3.70 -0.68
CA GLY A 65 1.65 -3.06 -0.31
C GLY A 65 1.25 -1.93 -1.27
N PHE A 66 2.23 -1.12 -1.70
CA PHE A 66 2.00 -0.08 -2.69
C PHE A 66 1.59 -0.65 -4.05
N VAL A 67 2.27 -1.69 -4.54
CA VAL A 67 1.91 -2.36 -5.80
C VAL A 67 0.53 -2.99 -5.70
N ALA A 68 0.19 -3.66 -4.60
CA ALA A 68 -1.15 -4.23 -4.39
C ALA A 68 -2.25 -3.16 -4.42
N MET A 69 -2.01 -1.96 -3.87
CA MET A 69 -2.93 -0.83 -3.96
C MET A 69 -3.13 -0.38 -5.42
N LEU A 70 -2.04 -0.28 -6.19
CA LEU A 70 -2.10 0.09 -7.61
C LEU A 70 -2.87 -0.97 -8.42
N GLU A 71 -2.62 -2.26 -8.17
CA GLU A 71 -3.33 -3.35 -8.82
C GLU A 71 -4.83 -3.33 -8.50
N MET A 72 -5.18 -3.12 -7.22
CA MET A 72 -6.58 -3.01 -6.79
C MET A 72 -7.30 -1.85 -7.50
N GLU A 73 -6.71 -0.67 -7.51
CA GLU A 73 -7.31 0.52 -8.16
C GLU A 73 -7.34 0.35 -9.70
N HIS A 74 -6.32 -0.23 -10.30
CA HIS A 74 -6.30 -0.53 -11.73
C HIS A 74 -7.40 -1.55 -12.10
N ALA A 75 -7.57 -2.60 -11.29
CA ALA A 75 -8.66 -3.56 -11.47
C ALA A 75 -10.03 -2.90 -11.31
N TRP A 76 -10.17 -1.95 -10.37
CA TRP A 76 -11.41 -1.20 -10.16
C TRP A 76 -11.79 -0.32 -11.36
N GLN A 77 -10.81 0.30 -12.02
CA GLN A 77 -11.04 1.10 -13.25
C GLN A 77 -11.51 0.25 -14.43
N GLY A 78 -11.23 -1.06 -14.42
CA GLY A 78 -11.62 -1.98 -15.48
C GLY A 78 -10.89 -1.69 -16.79
N LYS A 79 -11.63 -1.67 -17.91
CA LYS A 79 -11.04 -1.49 -19.26
C LYS A 79 -10.83 -0.04 -19.66
N ASN A 80 -11.36 0.91 -18.88
CA ASN A 80 -11.32 2.33 -19.21
C ASN A 80 -10.26 3.00 -18.34
N GLU A 81 -9.10 3.29 -18.93
CA GLU A 81 -8.09 4.10 -18.25
C GLU A 81 -8.66 5.49 -17.97
N LEU A 82 -8.61 5.89 -16.70
CA LEU A 82 -8.98 7.24 -16.31
C LEU A 82 -7.87 8.23 -16.71
N PRO A 83 -8.22 9.46 -17.12
CA PRO A 83 -7.24 10.50 -17.37
C PRO A 83 -6.46 10.83 -16.08
N ILE A 84 -5.24 11.34 -16.22
CA ILE A 84 -4.36 11.68 -15.08
C ILE A 84 -5.00 12.65 -14.08
N SER A 85 -5.94 13.47 -14.55
CA SER A 85 -6.73 14.40 -13.73
C SER A 85 -7.69 13.69 -12.76
N GLN A 86 -8.05 12.44 -13.04
CA GLN A 86 -8.98 11.62 -12.27
C GLN A 86 -8.26 10.50 -11.52
N SER A 87 -7.25 9.87 -12.12
CA SER A 87 -6.42 8.88 -11.43
C SER A 87 -4.99 8.88 -11.95
N THR A 88 -4.03 8.64 -11.05
CA THR A 88 -2.61 8.50 -11.43
C THR A 88 -2.21 7.06 -11.69
N VAL A 89 -3.09 6.09 -11.45
CA VAL A 89 -2.71 4.67 -11.43
C VAL A 89 -2.24 4.16 -12.79
N SER A 90 -2.88 4.56 -13.89
CA SER A 90 -2.41 4.19 -15.25
C SER A 90 -0.97 4.64 -15.51
N THR A 91 -0.61 5.85 -15.06
CA THR A 91 0.76 6.36 -15.16
C THR A 91 1.75 5.61 -14.25
N TRP A 92 1.30 5.17 -13.08
CA TRP A 92 2.12 4.37 -12.18
C TRP A 92 2.37 2.96 -12.73
N VAL A 93 1.34 2.30 -13.26
CA VAL A 93 1.45 0.98 -13.89
C VAL A 93 2.42 1.04 -15.08
N ARG A 94 2.28 2.04 -15.95
CA ARG A 94 3.22 2.30 -17.05
C ARG A 94 4.63 2.65 -16.56
N GLY A 95 4.73 3.43 -15.49
CA GLY A 95 5.95 3.81 -14.78
C GLY A 95 6.76 2.62 -14.29
N LEU A 96 6.09 1.70 -13.61
CA LEU A 96 6.68 0.54 -12.94
C LEU A 96 6.71 -0.72 -13.80
N SER A 97 6.08 -0.71 -14.98
CA SER A 97 6.06 -1.85 -15.90
C SER A 97 7.48 -2.35 -16.19
N GLY A 98 7.70 -3.65 -15.96
CA GLY A 98 8.98 -4.33 -16.18
C GLY A 98 10.01 -4.16 -15.07
N VAL A 99 9.69 -3.46 -13.97
CA VAL A 99 10.62 -3.25 -12.85
C VAL A 99 10.22 -4.14 -11.67
N SER A 100 11.19 -4.87 -11.12
CA SER A 100 10.98 -5.74 -9.96
C SER A 100 11.08 -4.98 -8.63
N ILE A 101 10.46 -5.53 -7.57
CA ILE A 101 10.52 -4.95 -6.22
C ILE A 101 11.97 -4.75 -5.73
N PRO A 102 12.92 -5.69 -5.92
CA PRO A 102 14.32 -5.46 -5.56
C PRO A 102 14.98 -4.30 -6.32
N GLU A 103 14.68 -4.12 -7.61
CA GLU A 103 15.21 -3.00 -8.40
C GLU A 103 14.66 -1.66 -7.93
N ILE A 104 13.37 -1.61 -7.59
CA ILE A 104 12.75 -0.42 -6.99
C ILE A 104 13.43 -0.10 -5.65
N ASP A 105 13.64 -1.10 -4.79
CA ASP A 105 14.28 -0.93 -3.48
C ASP A 105 15.71 -0.37 -3.61
N ASN A 106 16.50 -0.94 -4.52
CA ASN A 106 17.86 -0.48 -4.81
C ASN A 106 17.87 0.97 -5.33
N ALA A 107 16.98 1.31 -6.28
CA ALA A 107 16.94 2.65 -6.85
C ALA A 107 16.59 3.72 -5.81
N VAL A 108 15.66 3.44 -4.88
CA VAL A 108 15.37 4.37 -3.78
C VAL A 108 16.57 4.47 -2.83
N ASN A 109 17.22 3.34 -2.51
CA ASN A 109 18.39 3.35 -1.66
C ASN A 109 19.55 4.17 -2.26
N ASP A 110 19.82 4.01 -3.56
CA ASP A 110 20.83 4.78 -4.28
C ASP A 110 20.49 6.28 -4.29
N TYR A 111 19.20 6.62 -4.47
CA TYR A 111 18.73 8.00 -4.37
C TYR A 111 18.97 8.59 -2.97
N VAL A 112 18.69 7.83 -1.90
CA VAL A 112 18.93 8.25 -0.51
C VAL A 112 20.41 8.56 -0.26
N VAL A 113 21.31 7.73 -0.79
CA VAL A 113 22.77 7.93 -0.67
C VAL A 113 23.21 9.18 -1.44
N ALA A 114 22.70 9.37 -2.66
CA ALA A 114 23.06 10.51 -3.50
C ALA A 114 22.46 11.85 -3.02
N ASN A 115 21.36 11.82 -2.26
CA ASN A 115 20.60 13.02 -1.90
C ASN A 115 20.38 13.15 -0.37
N PRO A 116 21.45 13.40 0.42
CA PRO A 116 21.35 13.46 1.88
C PRO A 116 20.44 14.56 2.42
N LYS A 117 20.13 15.58 1.62
CA LYS A 117 19.24 16.71 1.99
C LYS A 117 17.75 16.44 1.72
N ALA A 118 17.41 15.32 1.05
CA ALA A 118 16.04 15.01 0.65
C ALA A 118 15.28 14.15 1.67
N MET A 119 15.77 14.02 2.91
CA MET A 119 15.27 13.05 3.89
C MET A 119 13.79 13.19 4.27
N GLU A 120 13.23 14.40 4.14
CA GLU A 120 11.81 14.69 4.39
C GLU A 120 10.90 14.39 3.18
N MET A 121 11.48 14.10 2.02
CA MET A 121 10.72 13.70 0.83
C MET A 121 10.07 12.33 1.07
N THR A 122 8.86 12.16 0.54
CA THR A 122 8.18 10.86 0.64
C THR A 122 8.80 9.83 -0.31
N VAL A 123 8.75 8.56 0.07
CA VAL A 123 9.18 7.44 -0.79
C VAL A 123 8.35 7.42 -2.07
N ILE A 124 7.03 7.60 -1.98
CA ILE A 124 6.15 7.64 -3.15
C ILE A 124 6.50 8.81 -4.08
N GLU A 125 6.78 10.00 -3.56
CA GLU A 125 7.23 11.11 -4.40
C GLU A 125 8.56 10.78 -5.11
N THR A 126 9.49 10.15 -4.38
CA THR A 126 10.79 9.73 -4.92
C THR A 126 10.60 8.70 -6.04
N LEU A 127 9.77 7.67 -5.83
CA LEU A 127 9.42 6.69 -6.85
C LEU A 127 8.78 7.35 -8.08
N GLY A 128 7.90 8.32 -7.86
CA GLY A 128 7.27 9.07 -8.94
C GLY A 128 8.29 9.84 -9.77
N ARG A 129 9.33 10.42 -9.13
CA ARG A 129 10.43 11.08 -9.83
C ARG A 129 11.28 10.10 -10.64
N LEU A 130 11.57 8.93 -10.08
CA LEU A 130 12.46 7.94 -10.68
C LEU A 130 11.80 7.18 -11.84
N TYR A 131 10.55 6.76 -11.69
CA TYR A 131 9.92 5.80 -12.60
C TYR A 131 8.73 6.35 -13.39
N VAL A 132 7.95 7.27 -12.81
CA VAL A 132 6.72 7.77 -13.45
C VAL A 132 7.02 8.97 -14.33
N ARG A 133 7.56 10.04 -13.74
CA ARG A 133 7.80 11.33 -14.41
C ARG A 133 8.60 11.20 -15.71
N PRO A 134 9.64 10.35 -15.82
CA PRO A 134 10.38 10.19 -17.07
C PRO A 134 9.53 9.61 -18.21
N LYS A 135 8.46 8.86 -17.90
CA LYS A 135 7.58 8.20 -18.87
C LYS A 135 6.30 8.99 -19.20
N LEU A 136 6.10 10.17 -18.58
CA LEU A 136 4.97 11.04 -18.90
C LEU A 136 5.21 11.79 -20.21
N SER A 137 4.19 11.85 -21.06
CA SER A 137 4.15 12.74 -22.23
C SER A 137 4.13 14.22 -21.82
N LYS A 138 4.36 15.13 -22.77
CA LYS A 138 4.39 16.58 -22.49
C LYS A 138 3.07 17.09 -21.91
N ASN A 139 1.94 16.71 -22.50
CA ASN A 139 0.60 17.07 -22.04
C ASN A 139 0.30 16.48 -20.66
N GLU A 140 0.63 15.20 -20.41
CA GLU A 140 0.43 14.60 -19.08
C GLU A 140 1.22 15.33 -17.98
N ARG A 141 2.45 15.81 -18.27
CA ARG A 141 3.23 16.60 -17.31
C ARG A 141 2.61 17.96 -17.03
N GLU A 142 2.09 18.63 -18.06
CA GLU A 142 1.39 19.91 -17.91
C GLU A 142 0.11 19.77 -17.07
N ASP A 143 -0.65 18.70 -17.30
CA ASP A 143 -1.87 18.41 -16.55
C ASP A 143 -1.57 18.02 -15.09
N ALA A 144 -0.50 17.25 -14.86
CA ALA A 144 -0.04 16.94 -13.51
C ALA A 144 0.39 18.19 -12.72
N ALA A 145 1.10 19.12 -13.38
CA ALA A 145 1.54 20.37 -12.75
C ALA A 145 0.34 21.23 -12.31
N LYS A 146 -0.66 21.39 -13.19
CA LYS A 146 -1.90 22.11 -12.87
C LYS A 146 -2.62 21.50 -11.66
N ARG A 147 -2.66 20.16 -11.56
CA ARG A 147 -3.30 19.48 -10.42
C ARG A 147 -2.57 19.75 -9.10
N TYR A 148 -1.24 19.76 -9.10
CA TYR A 148 -0.46 20.10 -7.92
C TYR A 148 -0.79 21.50 -7.40
N ASP A 149 -0.91 22.49 -8.29
CA ASP A 149 -1.28 23.85 -7.93
C ASP A 149 -2.69 23.92 -7.31
N VAL A 150 -3.67 23.20 -7.89
CA VAL A 150 -5.03 23.10 -7.35
C VAL A 150 -5.04 22.44 -5.97
N LEU A 151 -4.30 21.34 -5.79
CA LEU A 151 -4.22 20.64 -4.50
C LEU A 151 -3.59 21.52 -3.43
N LYS A 152 -2.49 22.19 -3.76
CA LYS A 152 -1.81 23.11 -2.85
C LYS A 152 -2.73 24.26 -2.43
N ALA A 153 -3.55 24.78 -3.33
CA ALA A 153 -4.56 25.79 -3.01
C ALA A 153 -5.67 25.24 -2.10
N SER A 154 -6.15 24.01 -2.33
CA SER A 154 -7.22 23.39 -1.51
C SER A 154 -6.80 23.01 -0.09
N PHE A 155 -5.50 22.77 0.15
CA PHE A 155 -4.97 22.44 1.48
C PHE A 155 -4.41 23.67 2.23
N ALA A 156 -4.48 24.86 1.63
CA ALA A 156 -4.07 26.12 2.25
C ALA A 156 -5.25 26.93 2.85
N GLN A 157 -6.47 26.38 2.80
CA GLN A 157 -7.69 26.91 3.44
C GLN A 157 -7.98 26.14 4.73
#